data_AF-A0A495JV22-F1
#
_entry.id   AF-A0A495JV22-F1
#
_cell.length_a   1.000
_cell.length_b   1.000
_cell.length_c   1.000
_cell.angle_alpha   90.00
_cell.angle_beta   90.00
_cell.angle_gamma   90.00
#
_symmetry.space_group_name_H-M   'P 1'
#
loop_
_entity.id
_entity.type
_entity.pdbx_description
1 polymer ?
#
loop_
_entity_poly.entity_id
_entity_poly.type
_entity_poly.pdbx_seq_one_letter_code
_entity_poly.pdbx_strand_id
1 'polypeptide(L)'
;MLQDVRHRFGGAVQVRFADQVDAVTRLLEGDDGVVVAARIVAEVADQAHGELLAQAGDLYRRTGHRLEVDRRNYRPLWRVAGPQLRSPLFALPGGFHPYVQVAAAVAVVGERAPRLVRMADPYPLLAHVFEVLDLTAAGWEYGRVRADVDGASLAHRLISTAQQLRAAMEEPPPLPPPARELMRRNNTIDVHDPASGQVVGGINLGAEMRPALLV
;
A
#
# COMPACT_ATOMS: atom_id res chain seq x y z
N MET A 1 -8.68 -9.59 -17.95
CA MET A 1 -8.88 -9.15 -16.55
C MET A 1 -7.86 -8.09 -16.10
N LEU A 2 -6.56 -8.40 -15.94
CA LEU A 2 -5.57 -7.40 -15.49
C LEU A 2 -5.52 -6.14 -16.39
N GLN A 3 -5.54 -6.33 -17.71
CA GLN A 3 -5.61 -5.21 -18.65
C GLN A 3 -6.94 -4.44 -18.55
N ASP A 4 -8.06 -5.12 -18.32
CA ASP A 4 -9.36 -4.47 -18.14
C ASP A 4 -9.36 -3.58 -16.90
N VAL A 5 -8.77 -4.06 -15.80
CA VAL A 5 -8.61 -3.32 -14.54
C VAL A 5 -7.75 -2.06 -14.73
N ARG A 6 -6.68 -2.14 -15.53
CA ARG A 6 -5.82 -0.99 -15.85
C ARG A 6 -6.50 0.07 -16.71
N HIS A 7 -7.26 -0.34 -17.73
CA HIS A 7 -7.78 0.60 -18.72
C HIS A 7 -9.15 1.19 -18.35
N ARG A 8 -9.96 0.46 -17.57
CA ARG A 8 -11.35 0.87 -17.27
C ARG A 8 -11.53 1.64 -15.97
N PHE A 9 -10.51 1.68 -15.11
CA PHE A 9 -10.59 2.26 -13.77
C PHE A 9 -9.37 3.14 -13.48
N GLY A 10 -9.49 4.05 -12.51
CA GLY A 10 -8.40 4.92 -12.07
C GLY A 10 -8.73 6.42 -12.21
N GLY A 11 -7.71 7.26 -12.08
CA GLY A 11 -7.87 8.72 -11.99
C GLY A 11 -8.47 9.41 -13.23
N ALA A 12 -8.49 8.75 -14.39
CA ALA A 12 -9.13 9.28 -15.60
C ALA A 12 -10.66 9.13 -15.61
N VAL A 13 -11.22 8.29 -14.74
CA VAL A 13 -12.65 7.97 -14.70
C VAL A 13 -13.38 8.96 -13.78
N GLN A 14 -14.42 9.61 -14.32
CA GLN A 14 -15.25 10.61 -13.62
C GLN A 14 -16.32 9.94 -12.73
N VAL A 15 -15.89 9.04 -11.85
CA VAL A 15 -16.74 8.31 -10.88
C VAL A 15 -16.04 8.34 -9.54
N ARG A 16 -16.79 8.39 -8.43
CA ARG A 16 -16.21 8.41 -7.07
C ARG A 16 -15.32 7.18 -6.86
N PHE A 17 -14.19 7.35 -6.19
CA PHE A 17 -13.22 6.26 -6.02
C PHE A 17 -13.82 5.04 -5.32
N ALA A 18 -14.65 5.24 -4.29
CA ALA A 18 -15.36 4.14 -3.63
C ALA A 18 -16.19 3.28 -4.61
N ASP A 19 -16.95 3.92 -5.51
CA ASP A 19 -17.77 3.21 -6.49
C ASP A 19 -16.89 2.45 -7.50
N GLN A 20 -15.73 3.00 -7.86
CA GLN A 20 -14.75 2.32 -8.71
C GLN A 20 -14.11 1.12 -8.01
N VAL A 21 -13.77 1.24 -6.72
CA VAL A 21 -13.24 0.14 -5.90
C VAL A 21 -14.22 -1.03 -5.90
N ASP A 22 -15.51 -0.77 -5.62
CA ASP A 22 -16.54 -1.82 -5.60
C ASP A 22 -16.72 -2.48 -6.97
N ALA A 23 -16.60 -1.72 -8.05
CA ALA A 23 -16.65 -2.26 -9.41
C ALA A 23 -15.43 -3.15 -9.74
N VAL A 24 -14.23 -2.75 -9.32
CA VAL A 24 -13.00 -3.55 -9.49
C VAL A 24 -13.05 -4.80 -8.62
N THR A 25 -13.50 -4.70 -7.37
CA THR A 25 -13.67 -5.85 -6.46
C THR A 25 -14.58 -6.91 -7.07
N ARG A 26 -15.75 -6.50 -7.59
CA ARG A 26 -16.68 -7.43 -8.29
C ARG A 26 -16.06 -8.05 -9.55
N LEU A 27 -15.28 -7.28 -10.31
CA LEU A 27 -14.60 -7.79 -11.50
C LEU A 27 -13.52 -8.84 -11.16
N LEU A 28 -12.93 -8.74 -9.96
CA LEU A 28 -11.90 -9.64 -9.44
C LEU A 28 -12.49 -10.79 -8.59
N GLU A 29 -13.80 -11.02 -8.64
CA GLU A 29 -14.42 -12.17 -7.97
C GLU A 29 -14.00 -13.50 -8.64
N GLY A 30 -13.79 -14.52 -7.80
CA GLY A 30 -13.41 -15.87 -8.24
C GLY A 30 -11.90 -16.15 -8.16
N ASP A 31 -11.51 -17.41 -8.38
CA ASP A 31 -10.13 -17.86 -8.20
C ASP A 31 -9.13 -17.15 -9.14
N ASP A 32 -9.50 -16.95 -10.41
CA ASP A 32 -8.67 -16.19 -11.36
C ASP A 32 -8.52 -14.72 -10.94
N GLY A 33 -9.59 -14.14 -10.40
CA GLY A 33 -9.59 -12.77 -9.89
C GLY A 33 -8.70 -12.59 -8.67
N VAL A 34 -8.62 -13.58 -7.79
CA VAL A 34 -7.67 -13.60 -6.65
C VAL A 34 -6.22 -13.63 -7.13
N VAL A 35 -5.90 -14.43 -8.15
CA VAL A 35 -4.54 -14.46 -8.74
C VAL A 35 -4.19 -13.10 -9.36
N VAL A 36 -5.14 -12.48 -10.07
CA VAL A 36 -4.97 -11.14 -10.64
C VAL A 36 -4.80 -10.09 -9.55
N ALA A 37 -5.57 -10.16 -8.47
CA ALA A 37 -5.46 -9.25 -7.32
C ALA A 37 -4.09 -9.35 -6.65
N ALA A 38 -3.61 -10.57 -6.36
CA ALA A 38 -2.27 -10.80 -5.82
C ALA A 38 -1.18 -10.24 -6.74
N ARG A 39 -1.34 -10.41 -8.07
CA ARG A 39 -0.43 -9.86 -9.07
C ARG A 39 -0.42 -8.33 -9.09
N ILE A 40 -1.57 -7.67 -8.93
CA ILE A 40 -1.63 -6.19 -8.85
C ILE A 40 -0.81 -5.70 -7.65
N VAL A 41 -0.99 -6.33 -6.47
CA VAL A 41 -0.24 -5.94 -5.26
C VAL A 41 1.27 -6.11 -5.45
N ALA A 42 1.70 -7.24 -6.04
CA ALA A 42 3.10 -7.49 -6.33
C ALA A 42 3.69 -6.47 -7.33
N GLU A 43 3.01 -6.22 -8.46
CA GLU A 43 3.50 -5.29 -9.48
C GLU A 43 3.60 -3.86 -8.94
N VAL A 44 2.67 -3.44 -8.08
CA VAL A 44 2.71 -2.12 -7.44
C VAL A 44 3.91 -2.00 -6.51
N ALA A 45 4.17 -3.03 -5.69
CA ALA A 45 5.32 -3.04 -4.79
C ALA A 45 6.64 -3.02 -5.57
N ASP A 46 6.77 -3.86 -6.61
CA ASP A 46 7.95 -3.90 -7.48
C ASP A 46 8.21 -2.57 -8.19
N GLN A 47 7.16 -1.96 -8.75
CA GLN A 47 7.28 -0.66 -9.42
C GLN A 47 7.64 0.45 -8.44
N ALA A 48 7.07 0.44 -7.23
CA ALA A 48 7.40 1.43 -6.22
C ALA A 48 8.85 1.33 -5.75
N HIS A 49 9.36 0.10 -5.60
CA HIS A 49 10.77 -0.13 -5.32
C HIS A 49 11.67 0.40 -6.45
N GLY A 50 11.32 0.10 -7.70
CA GLY A 50 12.04 0.58 -8.89
C GLY A 50 12.08 2.10 -9.00
N GLU A 51 10.96 2.77 -8.73
CA GLU A 51 10.87 4.24 -8.72
C GLU A 51 11.73 4.86 -7.61
N LEU A 52 11.75 4.27 -6.40
CA LEU A 52 12.63 4.74 -5.33
C LEU A 52 14.12 4.56 -5.67
N LEU A 53 14.50 3.46 -6.32
CA LEU A 53 15.85 3.26 -6.83
C LEU A 53 16.23 4.32 -7.87
N ALA A 54 15.32 4.64 -8.80
CA ALA A 54 15.53 5.68 -9.79
C ALA A 54 15.71 7.06 -9.14
N GLN A 55 14.82 7.45 -8.22
CA GLN A 55 14.90 8.71 -7.49
C GLN A 55 16.18 8.83 -6.65
N ALA A 56 16.60 7.76 -5.98
CA ALA A 56 17.86 7.72 -5.24
C ALA A 56 19.08 7.88 -6.16
N GLY A 57 19.07 7.24 -7.33
CA GLY A 57 20.09 7.42 -8.36
C GLY A 57 20.15 8.85 -8.91
N ASP A 58 19.00 9.48 -9.13
CA ASP A 58 18.91 10.88 -9.55
C ASP A 58 19.41 11.86 -8.49
N LEU A 59 19.14 11.58 -7.21
CA LEU A 59 19.67 12.38 -6.10
C LEU A 59 21.18 12.22 -5.97
N TYR A 60 21.70 10.99 -6.13
CA TYR A 60 23.14 10.75 -6.16
C TYR A 60 23.82 11.50 -7.30
N ARG A 61 23.27 11.48 -8.52
CA ARG A 61 23.81 12.24 -9.65
C ARG A 61 23.89 13.74 -9.41
N ARG A 62 22.91 14.31 -8.69
CA ARG A 62 22.82 15.75 -8.43
C ARG A 62 23.62 16.22 -7.23
N THR A 63 23.78 15.37 -6.21
CA THR A 63 24.35 15.78 -4.91
C THR A 63 25.66 15.09 -4.56
N GLY A 64 26.01 14.00 -5.24
CA GLY A 64 27.14 13.12 -4.90
C GLY A 64 26.92 12.27 -3.65
N HIS A 65 25.77 12.39 -2.98
CA HIS A 65 25.46 11.63 -1.77
C HIS A 65 24.69 10.33 -2.11
N ARG A 66 25.27 9.18 -1.75
CA ARG A 66 24.67 7.87 -2.04
C ARG A 66 23.60 7.55 -0.99
N LEU A 67 22.38 7.33 -1.47
CA LEU A 67 21.25 6.89 -0.65
C LEU A 67 21.04 5.39 -0.81
N GLU A 68 20.87 4.67 0.30
CA GLU A 68 20.56 3.24 0.29
C GLU A 68 19.05 3.04 0.22
N VAL A 69 18.61 2.14 -0.67
CA VAL A 69 17.20 1.77 -0.84
C VAL A 69 17.03 0.32 -0.40
N ASP A 70 16.70 0.14 0.88
CA ASP A 70 16.39 -1.19 1.45
C ASP A 70 14.90 -1.51 1.27
N ARG A 71 14.61 -2.51 0.44
CA ARG A 71 13.25 -2.98 0.18
C ARG A 71 12.53 -3.51 1.42
N ARG A 72 13.27 -3.99 2.42
CA ARG A 72 12.69 -4.50 3.67
C ARG A 72 12.39 -3.38 4.68
N ASN A 73 12.93 -2.19 4.45
CA ASN A 73 12.77 -1.04 5.33
C ASN A 73 13.11 0.28 4.61
N TYR A 74 12.10 0.95 4.06
CA TYR A 74 12.31 2.24 3.37
C TYR A 74 12.47 3.43 4.32
N ARG A 75 12.19 3.26 5.62
CA ARG A 75 12.11 4.41 6.55
C ARG A 75 13.44 5.15 6.73
N PRO A 76 14.62 4.51 6.79
CA PRO A 76 15.90 5.22 6.80
C PRO A 76 16.07 6.14 5.59
N LEU A 77 15.73 5.66 4.38
CA LEU A 77 15.74 6.47 3.16
C LEU A 77 14.81 7.68 3.29
N TRP A 78 13.57 7.46 3.71
CA TRP A 78 12.57 8.52 3.85
C TRP A 78 12.95 9.58 4.91
N ARG A 79 13.59 9.19 6.01
CA ARG A 79 14.06 10.17 7.01
C ARG A 79 15.17 11.06 6.47
N VAL A 80 16.06 10.52 5.65
CA VAL A 80 17.21 11.26 5.10
C VAL A 80 16.78 12.13 3.92
N ALA A 81 15.97 11.60 3.01
CA ALA A 81 15.69 12.21 1.72
C ALA A 81 14.21 12.54 1.48
N GLY A 82 13.34 12.37 2.47
CA GLY A 82 11.88 12.48 2.31
C GLY A 82 11.40 13.75 1.61
N PRO A 83 11.89 14.96 1.96
CA PRO A 83 11.52 16.19 1.27
C PRO A 83 11.93 16.26 -0.21
N GLN A 84 12.91 15.45 -0.64
CA GLN A 84 13.39 15.37 -2.03
C GLN A 84 12.82 14.17 -2.79
N LEU A 85 12.16 13.24 -2.11
CA LEU A 85 11.50 12.09 -2.69
C LEU A 85 10.04 12.41 -3.00
N ARG A 86 9.55 11.83 -4.09
CA ARG A 86 8.13 11.80 -4.42
C ARG A 86 7.57 10.45 -4.02
N SER A 87 6.35 10.44 -3.48
CA SER A 87 5.67 9.17 -3.17
C SER A 87 5.57 8.33 -4.44
N PRO A 88 6.07 7.09 -4.42
CA PRO A 88 6.04 6.24 -5.60
C PRO A 88 4.60 5.86 -5.95
N LEU A 89 3.69 5.78 -4.97
CA LEU A 89 2.33 5.26 -5.16
C LEU A 89 1.44 6.07 -6.11
N PHE A 90 1.75 7.33 -6.41
CA PHE A 90 0.94 8.19 -7.28
C PHE A 90 1.45 8.32 -8.72
N ALA A 91 2.66 7.86 -9.00
CA ALA A 91 3.35 8.11 -10.27
C ALA A 91 3.93 6.84 -10.90
N LEU A 92 3.45 5.65 -10.51
CA LEU A 92 4.03 4.38 -10.97
C LEU A 92 3.84 4.18 -12.48
N PRO A 93 4.89 3.75 -13.20
CA PRO A 93 4.80 3.28 -14.57
C PRO A 93 4.13 1.90 -14.59
N GLY A 94 2.81 1.87 -14.43
CA GLY A 94 2.00 0.65 -14.41
C GLY A 94 0.50 0.86 -14.57
N GLY A 95 0.05 2.12 -14.49
CA GLY A 95 -1.35 2.49 -14.71
C GLY A 95 -2.29 2.14 -13.56
N PHE A 96 -1.78 1.63 -12.44
CA PHE A 96 -2.60 1.37 -11.25
C PHE A 96 -2.68 2.62 -10.37
N HIS A 97 -3.90 3.03 -10.10
CA HIS A 97 -4.24 4.04 -9.11
C HIS A 97 -4.29 3.41 -7.72
N PRO A 98 -3.54 3.93 -6.73
CA PRO A 98 -3.42 3.32 -5.40
C PRO A 98 -4.78 3.22 -4.70
N TYR A 99 -5.63 4.21 -4.85
CA TYR A 99 -6.92 4.26 -4.16
C TYR A 99 -8.04 3.47 -4.84
N VAL A 100 -7.83 3.01 -6.08
CA VAL A 100 -8.86 2.28 -6.83
C VAL A 100 -8.43 0.83 -7.00
N GLN A 101 -7.47 0.59 -7.89
CA GLN A 101 -7.07 -0.78 -8.22
C GLN A 101 -6.37 -1.47 -7.06
N VAL A 102 -5.50 -0.77 -6.33
CA VAL A 102 -4.76 -1.39 -5.21
C VAL A 102 -5.68 -1.62 -4.02
N ALA A 103 -6.51 -0.65 -3.66
CA ALA A 103 -7.52 -0.80 -2.61
C ALA A 103 -8.47 -1.98 -2.88
N ALA A 104 -8.94 -2.13 -4.12
CA ALA A 104 -9.78 -3.26 -4.52
C ALA A 104 -9.02 -4.60 -4.49
N ALA A 105 -7.82 -4.65 -5.06
CA ALA A 105 -7.00 -5.86 -5.11
C ALA A 105 -6.64 -6.38 -3.70
N VAL A 106 -6.24 -5.47 -2.81
CA VAL A 106 -5.92 -5.78 -1.41
C VAL A 106 -7.14 -6.36 -0.70
N ALA A 107 -8.33 -5.77 -0.88
CA ALA A 107 -9.57 -6.28 -0.29
C ALA A 107 -9.90 -7.70 -0.78
N VAL A 108 -9.80 -7.97 -2.08
CA VAL A 108 -10.03 -9.31 -2.65
C VAL A 108 -9.03 -10.33 -2.11
N VAL A 109 -7.76 -9.95 -2.00
CA VAL A 109 -6.71 -10.80 -1.39
C VAL A 109 -7.06 -11.15 0.05
N GLY A 110 -7.47 -10.17 0.84
CA GLY A 110 -7.84 -10.35 2.25
C GLY A 110 -9.06 -11.26 2.44
N GLU A 111 -10.15 -10.97 1.72
CA GLU A 111 -11.39 -11.77 1.76
C GLU A 111 -11.18 -13.22 1.34
N ARG A 112 -10.18 -13.49 0.49
CA ARG A 112 -9.86 -14.81 -0.04
C ARG A 112 -8.56 -15.38 0.52
N ALA A 113 -8.02 -14.83 1.60
CA ALA A 113 -6.76 -15.27 2.21
C ALA A 113 -6.69 -16.79 2.46
N PRO A 114 -7.70 -17.47 3.07
CA PRO A 114 -7.66 -18.92 3.26
C PRO A 114 -7.63 -19.74 1.96
N ARG A 115 -8.16 -19.19 0.87
CA ARG A 115 -8.10 -19.81 -0.46
C ARG A 115 -6.73 -19.59 -1.07
N LEU A 116 -6.21 -18.37 -0.98
CA LEU A 116 -4.91 -17.98 -1.53
C LEU A 116 -3.75 -18.77 -0.91
N VAL A 117 -3.70 -18.89 0.43
CA VAL A 117 -2.66 -19.65 1.14
C VAL A 117 -2.62 -21.13 0.72
N ARG A 118 -3.74 -21.69 0.27
CA ARG A 118 -3.81 -23.07 -0.25
C ARG A 118 -3.36 -23.19 -1.71
N MET A 119 -3.33 -22.10 -2.47
CA MET A 119 -3.07 -22.09 -3.90
C MET A 119 -1.65 -21.63 -4.26
N ALA A 120 -1.03 -20.80 -3.42
CA ALA A 120 0.28 -20.21 -3.68
C ALA A 120 1.03 -19.93 -2.37
N ASP A 121 2.34 -19.72 -2.48
CA ASP A 121 3.17 -19.23 -1.38
C ASP A 121 2.69 -17.84 -0.92
N PRO A 122 2.18 -17.68 0.32
CA PRO A 122 1.67 -16.41 0.81
C PRO A 122 2.77 -15.44 1.30
N TYR A 123 4.00 -15.91 1.52
CA TYR A 123 5.06 -15.06 2.10
C TYR A 123 5.41 -13.84 1.24
N PRO A 124 5.63 -13.96 -0.08
CA PRO A 124 5.91 -12.80 -0.94
C PRO A 124 4.75 -11.80 -0.95
N LEU A 125 3.52 -12.30 -1.02
CA LEU A 125 2.33 -11.43 -1.04
C LEU A 125 2.18 -10.66 0.26
N LEU A 126 2.33 -11.34 1.41
CA LEU A 126 2.30 -10.68 2.71
C LEU A 126 3.41 -9.62 2.83
N ALA A 127 4.60 -9.91 2.32
CA ALA A 127 5.69 -8.93 2.27
C ALA A 127 5.30 -7.69 1.44
N HIS A 128 4.70 -7.87 0.25
CA HIS A 128 4.24 -6.76 -0.58
C HIS A 128 3.09 -5.96 0.06
N VAL A 129 2.17 -6.60 0.78
CA VAL A 129 1.13 -5.89 1.54
C VAL A 129 1.76 -4.98 2.60
N PHE A 130 2.74 -5.48 3.36
CA PHE A 130 3.47 -4.66 4.32
C PHE A 130 4.33 -3.58 3.66
N GLU A 131 4.91 -3.86 2.50
CA GLU A 131 5.69 -2.91 1.70
C GLU A 131 4.82 -1.72 1.27
N VAL A 132 3.64 -1.97 0.71
CA VAL A 132 2.69 -0.93 0.30
C VAL A 132 2.16 -0.15 1.51
N LEU A 133 1.93 -0.82 2.65
CA LEU A 133 1.54 -0.15 3.90
C LEU A 133 2.63 0.79 4.42
N ASP A 134 3.90 0.36 4.42
CA ASP A 134 5.03 1.21 4.84
C ASP A 134 5.20 2.40 3.89
N LEU A 135 5.11 2.18 2.58
CA LEU A 135 5.20 3.26 1.59
C LEU A 135 4.07 4.29 1.75
N THR A 136 2.85 3.83 2.06
CA THR A 136 1.70 4.70 2.34
C THR A 136 1.99 5.56 3.58
N ALA A 137 2.40 4.93 4.68
CA ALA A 137 2.68 5.63 5.93
C ALA A 137 3.90 6.58 5.82
N ALA A 138 4.97 6.15 5.16
CA ALA A 138 6.16 6.96 4.95
C ALA A 138 5.88 8.17 4.04
N GLY A 139 4.99 8.01 3.06
CA GLY A 139 4.49 9.13 2.24
C GLY A 139 3.84 10.22 3.10
N TRP A 140 3.02 9.84 4.08
CA TRP A 140 2.38 10.78 5.00
C TRP A 140 3.37 11.43 5.98
N GLU A 141 4.29 10.64 6.53
CA GLU A 141 5.23 11.11 7.56
C GLU A 141 6.37 11.97 6.99
N TYR A 142 6.87 11.62 5.80
CA TYR A 142 8.12 12.17 5.26
C TYR A 142 7.98 12.73 3.84
N GLY A 143 7.07 12.16 3.03
CA GLY A 143 6.93 12.46 1.60
C GLY A 143 5.99 13.63 1.27
N ARG A 144 5.52 14.39 2.26
CA ARG A 144 4.55 15.49 2.10
C ARG A 144 3.26 15.06 1.40
N VAL A 145 2.91 13.79 1.49
CA VAL A 145 1.62 13.30 1.01
C VAL A 145 0.58 13.62 2.06
N ARG A 146 -0.46 14.34 1.67
CA ARG A 146 -1.60 14.60 2.53
C ARG A 146 -2.40 13.30 2.68
N ALA A 147 -2.70 12.91 3.92
CA ALA A 147 -3.63 11.81 4.16
C ALA A 147 -5.04 12.29 3.88
N ASP A 148 -5.70 11.66 2.92
CA ASP A 148 -7.10 11.89 2.59
C ASP A 148 -7.95 10.65 2.95
N VAL A 149 -9.27 10.78 2.82
CA VAL A 149 -10.22 9.70 3.13
C VAL A 149 -9.92 8.42 2.34
N ASP A 150 -9.48 8.55 1.09
CA ASP A 150 -9.17 7.42 0.22
C ASP A 150 -7.86 6.71 0.65
N GLY A 151 -6.83 7.47 1.00
CA GLY A 151 -5.58 6.97 1.55
C GLY A 151 -5.77 6.32 2.92
N ALA A 152 -6.59 6.90 3.80
CA ALA A 152 -6.95 6.30 5.08
C ALA A 152 -7.69 4.96 4.87
N SER A 153 -8.61 4.92 3.91
CA SER A 153 -9.33 3.69 3.52
C SER A 153 -8.38 2.62 2.97
N LEU A 154 -7.41 3.00 2.13
CA LEU A 154 -6.36 2.09 1.65
C LEU A 154 -5.54 1.51 2.81
N ALA A 155 -5.10 2.34 3.75
CA ALA A 155 -4.33 1.89 4.91
C ALA A 155 -5.12 0.89 5.77
N HIS A 156 -6.40 1.16 6.05
CA HIS A 156 -7.25 0.21 6.77
C HIS A 156 -7.39 -1.13 6.03
N ARG A 157 -7.59 -1.11 4.71
CA ARG A 157 -7.67 -2.34 3.90
C ARG A 157 -6.37 -3.12 3.92
N LEU A 158 -5.21 -2.46 3.84
CA LEU A 158 -3.90 -3.10 3.96
C LEU A 158 -3.68 -3.75 5.32
N ILE A 159 -4.04 -3.07 6.41
CA ILE A 159 -3.94 -3.61 7.78
C ILE A 159 -4.84 -4.84 7.95
N SER A 160 -6.11 -4.72 7.54
CA SER A 160 -7.07 -5.84 7.62
C SER A 160 -6.64 -7.03 6.77
N THR A 161 -6.13 -6.78 5.56
CA THR A 161 -5.62 -7.83 4.67
C THR A 161 -4.37 -8.51 5.25
N ALA A 162 -3.45 -7.76 5.83
CA ALA A 162 -2.28 -8.32 6.51
C ALA A 162 -2.70 -9.22 7.69
N GLN A 163 -3.71 -8.81 8.47
CA GLN A 163 -4.30 -9.64 9.52
C GLN A 163 -4.90 -10.94 8.94
N GLN A 164 -5.73 -10.84 7.90
CA GLN A 164 -6.40 -11.99 7.28
C GLN A 164 -5.41 -12.98 6.67
N LEU A 165 -4.38 -12.50 5.96
CA LEU A 165 -3.32 -13.34 5.41
C LEU A 165 -2.56 -14.05 6.54
N ARG A 166 -2.14 -13.33 7.57
CA ARG A 166 -1.41 -13.93 8.70
C ARG A 166 -2.24 -14.97 9.45
N ALA A 167 -3.53 -14.70 9.66
CA ALA A 167 -4.44 -15.65 10.32
C ALA A 167 -4.72 -16.91 9.48
N ALA A 168 -4.57 -16.83 8.16
CA ALA A 168 -4.70 -17.96 7.25
C ALA A 168 -3.41 -18.79 7.12
N MET A 169 -2.27 -18.28 7.56
CA MET A 169 -0.97 -18.98 7.55
C MET A 169 -0.81 -19.84 8.81
N GLU A 170 -0.24 -21.03 8.66
CA GLU A 170 0.09 -21.90 9.80
C GLU A 170 1.20 -21.29 10.67
N GLU A 171 2.27 -20.80 10.04
CA GLU A 171 3.41 -20.16 10.72
C GLU A 171 3.71 -18.78 10.09
N PRO A 172 2.95 -17.72 10.45
CA PRO A 172 3.18 -16.39 9.89
C PRO A 172 4.57 -15.85 10.27
N PRO A 173 5.27 -15.16 9.35
CA PRO A 173 6.58 -14.58 9.65
C PRO A 173 6.48 -13.51 10.74
N PRO A 174 7.61 -13.18 11.40
CA PRO A 174 7.65 -12.05 12.33
C PRO A 174 7.32 -10.75 11.60
N LEU A 175 6.72 -9.81 12.34
CA LEU A 175 6.38 -8.49 11.79
C LEU A 175 7.63 -7.76 11.28
N PRO A 176 7.59 -7.18 10.07
CA PRO A 176 8.73 -6.51 9.50
C PRO A 176 9.11 -5.26 10.32
N PRO A 177 10.38 -4.81 10.30
CA PRO A 177 10.83 -3.66 11.07
C PRO A 177 9.95 -2.41 10.95
N PRO A 178 9.48 -2.01 9.74
CA PRO A 178 8.63 -0.84 9.59
C PRO A 178 7.28 -0.95 10.31
N ALA A 179 6.65 -2.13 10.26
CA ALA A 179 5.38 -2.39 10.95
C ALA A 179 5.54 -2.30 12.47
N ARG A 180 6.59 -2.93 13.03
CA ARG A 180 6.91 -2.85 14.46
C ARG A 180 7.18 -1.40 14.89
N GLU A 181 7.83 -0.61 14.04
CA GLU A 181 8.07 0.79 14.31
C GLU A 181 6.77 1.62 14.30
N LEU A 182 5.88 1.42 13.31
CA LEU A 182 4.55 2.06 13.30
C LEU A 182 3.76 1.75 14.58
N MET A 183 3.75 0.49 15.00
CA MET A 183 3.02 0.04 16.18
C MET A 183 3.56 0.57 17.51
N ARG A 184 4.81 1.05 17.56
CA ARG A 184 5.38 1.72 18.73
C ARG A 184 4.96 3.18 18.84
N ARG A 185 4.48 3.78 17.75
CA ARG A 185 4.04 5.17 17.72
C ARG A 185 2.57 5.28 18.15
N ASN A 186 2.20 6.47 18.60
CA ASN A 186 0.84 6.80 19.00
C ASN A 186 0.41 8.17 18.47
N ASN A 187 0.95 8.58 17.31
CA ASN A 187 0.58 9.80 16.63
C ASN A 187 -0.71 9.60 15.82
N THR A 188 -1.54 10.63 15.80
CA THR A 188 -2.72 10.71 14.94
C THR A 188 -2.36 11.61 13.76
N ILE A 189 -2.71 11.17 12.55
CA ILE A 189 -2.55 11.92 11.30
C ILE A 189 -3.93 12.46 10.93
N ASP A 190 -4.02 13.76 10.67
CA ASP A 190 -5.26 14.38 10.20
C ASP A 190 -5.66 13.82 8.83
N VAL A 191 -6.91 13.38 8.72
CA VAL A 191 -7.50 12.87 7.48
C VAL A 191 -8.33 13.95 6.86
N HIS A 192 -8.06 14.23 5.59
CA HIS A 192 -8.72 15.30 4.86
C HIS A 192 -9.76 14.79 3.86
N ASP A 193 -10.84 15.52 3.70
CA ASP A 193 -11.75 15.32 2.59
C ASP A 193 -11.09 15.77 1.27
N PRO A 194 -10.95 14.89 0.26
CA PRO A 194 -10.37 15.26 -1.03
C PRO A 194 -11.09 16.43 -1.71
N ALA A 195 -12.41 16.58 -1.52
CA ALA A 195 -13.20 17.58 -2.21
C ALA A 195 -13.10 18.96 -1.58
N SER A 196 -13.20 19.06 -0.25
CA SER A 196 -13.17 20.34 0.46
C SER A 196 -11.79 20.73 1.01
N GLY A 197 -10.87 19.76 1.13
CA GLY A 197 -9.59 19.94 1.80
C GLY A 197 -9.71 20.21 3.30
N GLN A 198 -10.87 20.02 3.92
CA GLN A 198 -11.04 20.16 5.36
C GLN A 198 -10.59 18.90 6.09
N VAL A 199 -10.16 19.03 7.35
CA VAL A 199 -9.95 17.85 8.23
C VAL A 199 -11.31 17.28 8.57
N VAL A 200 -11.52 16.00 8.29
CA VAL A 200 -12.77 15.27 8.56
C VAL A 200 -12.61 14.15 9.59
N GLY A 201 -11.38 13.89 10.03
CA GLY A 201 -11.08 12.91 11.07
C GLY A 201 -9.58 12.77 11.30
N GLY A 202 -9.18 11.72 12.00
CA GLY A 202 -7.79 11.38 12.21
C GLY A 202 -7.57 9.87 12.22
N ILE A 203 -6.40 9.43 11.78
CA ILE A 203 -6.00 8.02 11.78
C ILE A 203 -4.73 7.82 12.61
N ASN A 204 -4.74 6.84 13.51
CA ASN A 204 -3.57 6.43 14.29
C ASN A 204 -3.17 5.01 13.87
N LEU A 205 -2.28 4.92 12.87
CA LEU A 205 -1.85 3.63 12.30
C LEU A 205 -1.32 2.66 13.36
N GLY A 206 -0.56 3.16 14.35
CA GLY A 206 -0.04 2.32 15.42
C GLY A 206 -1.16 1.71 16.27
N ALA A 207 -2.19 2.51 16.60
CA ALA A 207 -3.36 2.04 17.33
C ALA A 207 -4.24 1.07 16.54
N GLU A 208 -4.36 1.25 15.23
CA GLU A 208 -5.09 0.33 14.33
C GLU A 208 -4.34 -1.00 14.15
N MET A 209 -3.02 -0.95 13.99
CA MET A 209 -2.20 -2.14 13.72
C MET A 209 -2.04 -3.06 14.93
N ARG A 210 -1.95 -2.51 16.15
CA ARG A 210 -1.78 -3.29 17.39
C ARG A 210 -2.84 -4.39 17.57
N PRO A 211 -4.15 -4.08 17.61
CA PRO A 211 -5.19 -5.09 17.78
C PRO A 211 -5.31 -6.00 16.56
N ALA A 212 -4.92 -5.55 15.35
CA ALA A 212 -5.00 -6.35 14.14
C ALA A 212 -3.86 -7.38 14.00
N LEU A 213 -2.65 -7.07 14.49
CA LEU A 213 -1.43 -7.80 14.14
C LEU A 213 -0.67 -8.43 15.31
N LEU A 214 -1.06 -8.17 16.56
CA LEU A 214 -0.48 -8.77 17.78
C LEU A 214 -1.33 -9.90 18.37
N VAL A 215 -2.29 -10.42 17.61
CA VAL A 215 -3.16 -11.53 18.02
C VAL A 215 -2.40 -12.84 18.00
#